data_AF-A0A532DYL2-F1
#
_entry.id   AF-A0A532DYL2-F1
#
_cell.length_a   1.000
_cell.length_b   1.000
_cell.length_c   1.000
_cell.angle_alpha   90.00
_cell.angle_beta   90.00
_cell.angle_gamma   90.00
#
_symmetry.space_group_name_H-M   'P 1'
#
loop_
_entity.id
_entity.type
_entity.pdbx_description
1 polymer ?
#
loop_
_entity_poly.entity_id
_entity_poly.type
_entity_poly.pdbx_seq_one_letter_code
_entity_poly.pdbx_strand_id
1 'polypeptide(L)'
;MRIGDISPRSLCRNHLLGKHRELHAIWSVLVNGKKGYARHPETLRWKGKLKALYGRHEKLVEEMGHRGYRHQSPFPKRQATRSARQTQSTRRGHRCVTGRQLKREDGDYERTHCAA
;
A
#
# COMPACT_ATOMS: atom_id res chain seq x y z
N MET A 1 -5.29 -5.50 2.13
CA MET A 1 -5.41 -4.61 0.95
C MET A 1 -4.01 -4.27 0.44
N ARG A 2 -3.80 -4.07 -0.86
CA ARG A 2 -2.49 -3.66 -1.40
C ARG A 2 -2.60 -2.83 -2.67
N ILE A 3 -2.22 -1.55 -2.57
CA ILE A 3 -2.11 -0.68 -3.75
C ILE A 3 -0.67 -0.74 -4.29
N GLY A 4 -0.36 -1.78 -5.05
CA GLY A 4 0.95 -1.96 -5.68
C GLY A 4 1.16 -1.07 -6.92
N ASP A 5 2.40 -0.61 -7.13
CA ASP A 5 2.88 0.27 -8.21
C ASP A 5 2.98 -0.39 -9.60
N ILE A 6 2.01 -1.23 -9.94
CA ILE A 6 1.92 -1.92 -11.25
C ILE A 6 0.93 -1.16 -12.15
N SER A 7 1.30 -1.01 -13.42
CA SER A 7 0.47 -0.39 -14.46
C SER A 7 -0.89 -1.09 -14.60
N PRO A 8 -2.02 -0.36 -14.75
CA PRO A 8 -3.34 -0.95 -15.01
C PRO A 8 -3.38 -1.84 -16.24
N ARG A 9 -2.64 -1.48 -17.30
CA ARG A 9 -2.55 -2.22 -18.56
C ARG A 9 -2.13 -3.68 -18.38
N SER A 10 -1.22 -3.94 -17.44
CA SER A 10 -0.69 -5.29 -17.20
C SER A 10 -1.52 -6.10 -16.20
N LEU A 11 -2.71 -5.63 -15.80
CA LEU A 11 -3.57 -6.35 -14.87
C LEU A 11 -4.59 -7.21 -15.60
N CYS A 12 -4.83 -8.41 -15.08
CA CYS A 12 -6.03 -9.16 -15.48
C CYS A 12 -7.28 -8.49 -14.90
N ARG A 13 -8.47 -8.87 -15.41
CA ARG A 13 -9.77 -8.34 -14.99
C ARG A 13 -9.95 -8.34 -13.47
N ASN A 14 -9.67 -9.45 -12.81
CA ASN A 14 -9.90 -9.59 -11.36
C ASN A 14 -8.99 -8.66 -10.56
N HIS A 15 -7.73 -8.52 -10.97
CA HIS A 15 -6.80 -7.60 -10.33
C HIS A 15 -7.14 -6.13 -10.60
N LEU A 16 -7.66 -5.80 -11.79
CA LEU A 16 -8.10 -4.45 -12.13
C LEU A 16 -9.27 -4.02 -11.23
N LEU A 17 -10.29 -4.88 -11.11
CA LEU A 17 -11.46 -4.65 -10.25
C LEU A 17 -11.09 -4.65 -8.77
N GLY A 18 -10.24 -5.59 -8.33
CA GLY A 18 -9.77 -5.66 -6.96
C GLY A 18 -9.04 -4.39 -6.54
N LYS A 19 -8.10 -3.91 -7.37
CA LYS A 19 -7.37 -2.66 -7.09
C LYS A 19 -8.30 -1.45 -7.04
N HIS A 20 -9.28 -1.37 -7.94
CA HIS A 20 -10.26 -0.29 -7.92
C HIS A 20 -11.05 -0.26 -6.61
N ARG A 21 -11.58 -1.41 -6.17
CA ARG A 21 -12.31 -1.53 -4.88
C ARG A 21 -11.43 -1.19 -3.67
N GLU A 22 -10.19 -1.68 -3.64
CA GLU A 22 -9.26 -1.38 -2.55
C GLU A 22 -8.90 0.11 -2.48
N LEU A 23 -8.73 0.75 -3.64
CA LEU A 23 -8.44 2.18 -3.73
C LEU A 23 -9.63 3.01 -3.18
N HIS A 24 -10.86 2.63 -3.52
CA HIS A 24 -12.07 3.20 -2.93
C HIS A 24 -12.15 3.03 -1.41
N ALA A 25 -11.73 1.87 -0.88
CA ALA A 25 -11.69 1.64 0.57
C ALA A 25 -10.72 2.60 1.28
N ILE A 26 -9.50 2.79 0.74
CA ILE A 26 -8.55 3.76 1.31
C ILE A 26 -9.10 5.18 1.23
N TRP A 27 -9.64 5.57 0.07
CA TRP A 27 -10.22 6.90 -0.12
C TRP A 27 -11.31 7.19 0.91
N SER A 28 -12.27 6.27 1.08
CA SER A 28 -13.35 6.44 2.04
C SER A 28 -12.85 6.53 3.48
N VAL A 29 -11.78 5.83 3.85
CA VAL A 29 -11.19 5.94 5.19
C VAL A 29 -10.50 7.29 5.38
N LEU A 30 -9.75 7.77 4.37
CA LEU A 30 -9.03 9.03 4.46
C LEU A 30 -9.95 10.27 4.39
N VAL A 31 -11.04 10.21 3.62
CA VAL A 31 -11.98 11.32 3.45
C VAL A 31 -13.05 11.35 4.53
N ASN A 32 -13.68 10.20 4.81
CA ASN A 32 -14.81 10.13 5.75
C ASN A 32 -14.38 9.74 7.18
N GLY A 33 -13.08 9.58 7.44
CA GLY A 33 -12.55 9.26 8.78
C GLY A 33 -13.00 7.89 9.33
N LYS A 34 -13.36 6.93 8.46
CA LYS A 34 -13.85 5.61 8.90
C LYS A 34 -12.76 4.84 9.67
N LYS A 35 -13.12 4.20 10.79
CA LYS A 35 -12.16 3.54 11.69
C LYS A 35 -11.58 2.21 11.19
N GLY A 36 -12.27 1.50 10.28
CA GLY A 36 -11.94 0.12 9.88
C GLY A 36 -10.49 -0.08 9.40
N TYR A 37 -10.20 0.27 8.15
CA TYR A 37 -8.84 0.16 7.59
C TYR A 37 -7.92 1.34 7.96
N ALA A 38 -8.28 2.16 8.96
CA ALA A 38 -7.54 3.39 9.30
C ALA A 38 -6.08 3.13 9.72
N ARG A 39 -5.84 2.02 10.42
CA ARG A 39 -4.52 1.60 10.88
C ARG A 39 -3.79 0.67 9.92
N HIS A 40 -4.37 0.35 8.77
CA HIS A 40 -3.71 -0.52 7.79
C HIS A 40 -2.47 0.18 7.21
N PRO A 41 -1.32 -0.50 7.08
CA PRO A 41 -0.06 0.11 6.64
C PRO A 41 -0.20 0.83 5.29
N GLU A 42 -0.97 0.27 4.36
CA GLU A 42 -1.30 0.94 3.09
C GLU A 42 -2.10 2.23 3.29
N THR A 43 -3.15 2.25 4.11
CA THR A 43 -3.91 3.48 4.39
C THR A 43 -3.03 4.57 4.98
N LEU A 44 -2.16 4.18 5.93
CA LEU A 44 -1.19 5.10 6.55
C LEU A 44 -0.18 5.62 5.52
N ARG A 45 0.29 4.77 4.60
CA ARG A 45 1.19 5.16 3.50
C ARG A 45 0.61 6.24 2.59
N TRP A 46 -0.71 6.22 2.39
CA TRP A 46 -1.45 7.19 1.56
C TRP A 46 -1.98 8.40 2.33
N LYS A 47 -1.85 8.43 3.66
CA LYS A 47 -2.28 9.57 4.48
C LYS A 47 -1.54 10.84 4.01
N GLY A 48 -2.31 11.86 3.62
CA GLY A 48 -1.75 13.11 3.11
C GLY A 48 -1.42 13.14 1.61
N LYS A 49 -1.67 12.05 0.86
CA LYS A 49 -1.34 11.90 -0.56
C LYS A 49 -2.57 11.68 -1.45
N LEU A 50 -3.67 12.38 -1.16
CA LEU A 50 -4.95 12.20 -1.88
C LEU A 50 -4.85 12.51 -3.38
N LYS A 51 -4.06 13.51 -3.79
CA LYS A 51 -3.87 13.84 -5.22
C LYS A 51 -3.13 12.74 -5.97
N ALA A 52 -2.14 12.11 -5.35
CA ALA A 52 -1.46 10.94 -5.91
C ALA A 52 -2.45 9.75 -6.05
N LEU A 53 -3.29 9.54 -5.05
CA LEU A 53 -4.31 8.48 -5.04
C LEU A 53 -5.36 8.70 -6.13
N TYR A 54 -5.77 9.95 -6.33
CA TYR A 54 -6.69 10.38 -7.38
C TYR A 54 -6.14 10.08 -8.78
N GLY A 55 -4.91 10.50 -9.08
CA GLY A 55 -4.31 10.23 -10.39
C GLY A 55 -4.12 8.74 -10.67
N ARG A 56 -3.92 7.93 -9.61
CA ARG A 56 -3.89 6.47 -9.75
C ARG A 56 -5.26 5.89 -10.10
N HIS A 57 -6.32 6.42 -9.50
CA HIS A 57 -7.68 6.05 -9.83
C HIS A 57 -8.03 6.41 -11.28
N GLU A 58 -7.65 7.60 -11.75
CA GLU A 58 -7.88 8.00 -13.16
C GLU A 58 -7.26 7.00 -14.14
N LYS A 59 -6.02 6.54 -13.91
CA LYS A 59 -5.38 5.50 -14.73
C LYS A 59 -6.12 4.16 -14.72
N LEU A 60 -6.71 3.79 -13.58
CA LEU A 60 -7.54 2.57 -13.50
C LEU A 60 -8.85 2.74 -14.26
N VAL A 61 -9.49 3.90 -14.16
CA VAL A 61 -10.74 4.20 -14.86
C VAL A 61 -10.53 4.29 -16.37
N GLU A 62 -9.42 4.88 -16.81
CA GLU A 62 -9.01 4.92 -18.21
C GLU A 62 -8.88 3.50 -18.76
N GLU A 63 -8.12 2.63 -18.09
CA GLU A 63 -8.00 1.22 -18.47
C GLU A 63 -9.34 0.47 -18.45
N MET A 64 -10.19 0.78 -17.47
CA MET A 64 -11.55 0.22 -17.42
C MET A 64 -12.39 0.66 -18.62
N GLY A 65 -12.29 1.93 -19.03
CA GLY A 65 -12.94 2.45 -20.22
C GLY A 65 -12.45 1.76 -21.50
N HIS A 66 -11.13 1.59 -21.65
CA HIS A 66 -10.55 0.87 -22.79
C HIS A 66 -11.05 -0.57 -22.92
N ARG A 67 -11.33 -1.24 -21.79
CA ARG A 67 -11.86 -2.61 -21.76
C ARG A 67 -13.39 -2.69 -21.80
N GLY A 68 -14.09 -1.56 -21.94
CA GLY A 68 -15.55 -1.50 -22.05
C GLY A 68 -16.30 -1.65 -20.71
N TYR A 69 -15.66 -1.45 -19.56
CA TYR A 69 -16.36 -1.45 -18.27
C TYR A 69 -17.19 -0.17 -18.09
N ARG A 70 -18.41 -0.32 -17.55
CA ARG A 70 -19.28 0.81 -17.17
C ARG A 70 -18.92 1.28 -15.77
N HIS A 71 -17.91 2.16 -15.67
CA HIS A 71 -17.49 2.74 -14.41
C HIS A 71 -18.45 3.85 -13.94
N GLN A 72 -18.98 3.74 -12.72
CA GLN A 72 -20.00 4.67 -12.17
C GLN A 72 -19.59 5.39 -10.87
N SER A 73 -18.37 5.21 -10.38
CA SER A 73 -17.92 5.79 -9.10
C SER A 73 -16.69 6.69 -9.23
N PRO A 74 -16.79 7.83 -9.96
CA PRO A 74 -15.69 8.78 -10.07
C PRO A 74 -15.40 9.47 -8.74
N PHE A 75 -14.13 9.75 -8.45
CA PHE A 75 -13.79 10.59 -7.31
C PHE A 75 -14.03 12.07 -7.59
N PRO A 76 -14.52 12.84 -6.61
CA PRO A 76 -14.69 14.28 -6.74
C PRO A 76 -13.33 14.99 -6.72
N LYS A 77 -12.98 15.65 -7.85
CA LYS A 77 -11.72 16.40 -8.03
C LYS A 77 -11.44 17.41 -6.89
N ARG A 78 -12.49 17.99 -6.30
CA ARG A 78 -12.40 18.97 -5.20
C ARG A 78 -11.73 18.43 -3.93
N GLN A 79 -11.79 17.12 -3.70
CA GLN A 79 -11.18 16.47 -2.52
C GLN A 79 -9.70 16.09 -2.75
N ALA A 80 -9.18 16.23 -3.96
CA ALA A 80 -7.82 15.87 -4.36
C ALA A 80 -6.81 17.02 -4.15
N THR A 81 -6.89 17.75 -3.04
CA THR A 81 -6.09 18.97 -2.79
C THR A 81 -4.72 18.71 -2.15
N ARG A 82 -4.43 17.47 -1.71
CA ARG A 82 -3.20 17.14 -0.96
C ARG A 82 -2.03 16.77 -1.88
N SER A 83 -0.90 16.30 -1.32
CA SER A 83 0.33 16.05 -2.11
C SER A 83 0.11 15.12 -3.31
N ALA A 84 0.64 15.55 -4.46
CA ALA A 84 0.58 14.82 -5.74
C ALA A 84 1.62 13.69 -5.84
N ARG A 85 2.66 13.73 -5.01
CA ARG A 85 3.79 12.81 -5.11
C ARG A 85 3.66 11.73 -4.05
N GLN A 86 3.65 10.47 -4.49
CA GLN A 86 3.92 9.35 -3.59
C GLN A 86 5.43 9.28 -3.37
N THR A 87 5.89 9.54 -2.14
CA THR A 87 7.22 9.09 -1.72
C THR A 87 7.18 7.57 -1.64
N GLN A 88 8.02 6.93 -2.45
CA GLN A 88 8.33 5.51 -2.35
C GLN A 88 8.77 5.26 -0.91
N SER A 89 8.16 4.31 -0.22
CA SER A 89 8.72 3.88 1.06
C SER A 89 10.02 3.18 0.71
N THR A 90 11.14 3.88 0.76
CA THR A 90 12.44 3.24 0.87
C THR A 90 12.28 2.24 1.99
N ARG A 91 12.40 0.94 1.68
CA ARG A 91 12.57 -0.08 2.71
C ARG A 91 13.68 0.48 3.59
N ARG A 92 13.38 0.84 4.84
CA ARG A 92 14.45 1.04 5.80
C ARG A 92 15.16 -0.30 5.76
N GLY A 93 16.33 -0.34 5.13
CA GLY A 93 17.21 -1.49 5.20
C GLY A 93 17.28 -1.87 6.66
N HIS A 94 17.18 -3.17 6.93
CA HIS A 94 17.42 -3.70 8.25
C HIS A 94 18.74 -3.08 8.72
N ARG A 95 18.65 -2.10 9.63
CA ARG A 95 19.83 -1.59 10.31
C ARG A 95 20.20 -2.73 11.22
N CYS A 96 21.11 -3.57 10.75
CA CYS A 96 21.85 -4.47 11.61
C CYS A 96 22.51 -3.57 12.64
N VAL A 97 21.94 -3.51 13.85
CA VAL A 97 22.61 -2.92 15.00
C VAL A 97 23.67 -3.94 15.41
N THR A 98 24.80 -3.89 14.74
CA THR A 98 26.04 -4.44 15.28
C THR A 98 26.39 -3.63 16.52
N GLY A 99 26.33 -4.29 17.67
CA GLY A 99 27.05 -3.88 18.89
C GLY A 99 26.26 -3.05 19.90
N ARG A 100 25.64 -3.73 20.87
CA ARG A 100 25.78 -3.34 22.29
C ARG A 100 25.52 -4.52 23.22
N GLN A 101 26.63 -5.08 23.70
CA GLN A 101 26.84 -5.88 24.92
C GLN A 101 25.59 -6.35 25.68
N LEU A 102 25.25 -7.63 25.59
CA LEU A 102 24.50 -8.32 26.64
C LEU A 102 25.50 -9.19 27.42
N LYS A 103 25.51 -8.97 28.74
CA LYS A 103 26.36 -9.67 29.70
C LYS A 103 26.20 -11.18 29.56
N ARG A 104 27.33 -11.88 29.65
CA ARG A 104 27.42 -13.32 29.81
C ARG A 104 26.86 -13.68 31.18
N GLU A 105 25.91 -14.60 31.25
CA GLU A 105 25.67 -15.44 32.41
C GLU A 105 25.37 -16.85 31.87
N ASP A 106 26.02 -17.82 32.49
CA ASP A 106 26.30 -19.15 32.01
C ASP A 106 25.05 -20.04 31.91
N GLY A 107 25.07 -21.02 30.99
CA GLY A 107 24.02 -22.04 30.92
C GLY A 107 23.98 -22.76 29.59
N ASP A 108 24.67 -23.90 29.52
CA ASP A 108 24.61 -25.00 28.56
C ASP A 108 23.60 -24.90 27.41
N TYR A 109 24.12 -24.82 26.17
CA TYR A 109 23.36 -25.18 24.97
C TYR A 109 23.96 -26.45 24.38
N GLU A 110 23.29 -27.57 24.63
CA GLU A 110 23.60 -28.85 24.00
C GLU A 110 23.58 -28.71 22.47
N ARG A 111 24.69 -29.14 21.90
CA ARG A 111 25.01 -29.21 20.49
C ARG A 111 24.05 -30.16 19.78
N THR A 112 22.99 -29.63 19.17
CA THR A 112 22.24 -30.39 18.16
C THR A 112 23.01 -30.34 16.83
N HIS A 113 23.61 -31.49 16.51
CA HIS A 113 24.29 -31.79 15.25
C HIS A 113 23.34 -31.69 14.05
N CYS A 114 23.77 -30.99 13.01
CA CYS A 114 23.33 -31.24 11.63
C CYS A 114 24.52 -31.04 10.68
N ALA A 115 25.13 -32.15 10.28
CA ALA A 115 25.99 -32.34 9.11
C ALA A 115 25.89 -33.85 8.78
N ALA A 116 25.69 -34.32 7.56
CA ALA A 116 25.63 -33.69 6.24
C ALA A 116 24.62 -34.46 5.36
#